data_AF-A0A1F6V214-F1
#
_entry.id   AF-A0A1F6V214-F1
#
_cell.length_a   1.000
_cell.length_b   1.000
_cell.length_c   1.000
_cell.angle_alpha   90.00
_cell.angle_beta   90.00
_cell.angle_gamma   90.00
#
_symmetry.space_group_name_H-M   'P 1'
#
loop_
_entity.id
_entity.type
_entity.pdbx_description
1 polymer ?
#
loop_
_entity_poly.entity_id
_entity_poly.type
_entity_poly.pdbx_seq_one_letter_code
_entity_poly.pdbx_strand_id
1 'polypeptide(L)'
;MNEQKSGFAKPKDLLPEYIKMYEVSGQDLITRHSLNRYIKNTEQDFLIKEQVDNSSDNFEKKIKEAITDEEKISLIKEGLKSSNIEMQKASVISISFLTSKEKISSLVKLCLKSDDLDIEAQKEAIGMIDSIPEKERSFFIKQCSENPNIEIQKISIEQIGRAPIEDRVSLIRLFLGNPKVIPEVQAVSAKAIMYLPVEERASLINLGLKSIHPEVRESVAGEVSLVRPEKEKISLIKSCLENPNVGVQNSSAAAIGLLPSSDERSSLVDLVSEKIKEGLENPNMEIQKKVIEMIAYASQDKRHLLIRKGLESPYIQVQTKAASMLLWARDENLRELEKILSEKVRQGLKNPDIEVQKDAVYMIWFVPERDKFSLVKLCLENPSIEVQKRAVKLIVYVEIPEEKKKLFDLMLEKDLGEELIKHSLYRNNNIDNKSFSRQEFAKTGSQTTLIGGELKDKTILRHIKPEAFLTWQKIYEDYASWKEFGFDYVPIEPIVSYSLNLKKEQVDVFSVVLDLNFDDWMYKTEMFYEELRKQRDRIKEVLYKLKVNHRHIDGNFCLRFFRNEDSSIDFKKTPRLYLIDFDAAVFEEK
;
A
#
# COMPACT_ATOMS: atom_id res chain seq x y z
N MET A 1 -24.59 75.23 -27.61
CA MET A 1 -24.16 73.92 -28.14
C MET A 1 -22.77 73.61 -27.61
N ASN A 2 -22.71 72.84 -26.53
CA ASN A 2 -21.66 71.87 -26.17
C ASN A 2 -21.99 71.37 -24.76
N GLU A 3 -22.63 70.21 -24.67
CA GLU A 3 -22.73 69.45 -23.42
C GLU A 3 -21.98 68.13 -23.58
N GLN A 4 -21.06 67.91 -22.65
CA GLN A 4 -20.28 66.70 -22.45
C GLN A 4 -21.19 65.53 -22.10
N LYS A 5 -21.14 64.45 -22.87
CA LYS A 5 -21.70 63.15 -22.46
C LYS A 5 -20.65 62.38 -21.68
N SER A 6 -20.91 62.20 -20.38
CA SER A 6 -20.23 61.27 -19.49
C SER A 6 -20.37 59.83 -20.00
N GLY A 7 -19.25 59.19 -20.34
CA GLY A 7 -19.19 57.77 -20.63
C GLY A 7 -19.30 56.95 -19.33
N PHE A 8 -20.43 56.28 -19.14
CA PHE A 8 -20.55 55.21 -18.14
C PHE A 8 -19.64 54.04 -18.55
N ALA A 9 -18.66 53.74 -17.71
CA ALA A 9 -17.89 52.50 -17.79
C ALA A 9 -18.83 51.29 -17.60
N LYS A 10 -18.70 50.27 -18.46
CA LYS A 10 -19.42 49.00 -18.29
C LYS A 10 -19.06 48.35 -16.95
N PRO A 11 -20.02 47.74 -16.22
CA PRO A 11 -19.72 47.07 -14.97
C PRO A 11 -18.76 45.91 -15.23
N LYS A 12 -17.69 45.79 -14.43
CA LYS A 12 -16.93 44.54 -14.33
C LYS A 12 -17.92 43.42 -14.01
N ASP A 13 -17.94 42.39 -14.86
CA ASP A 13 -18.76 41.19 -14.72
C ASP A 13 -18.60 40.55 -13.32
N LEU A 14 -19.57 40.77 -12.43
CA LEU A 14 -19.63 40.10 -11.13
C LEU A 14 -20.03 38.63 -11.36
N LEU A 15 -19.19 37.70 -10.90
CA LEU A 15 -19.58 36.28 -10.82
C LEU A 15 -20.78 36.13 -9.85
N PRO A 16 -21.66 35.15 -10.07
CA PRO A 16 -22.73 34.85 -9.12
C PRO A 16 -22.18 34.61 -7.71
N GLU A 17 -22.91 35.08 -6.69
CA GLU A 17 -22.45 35.00 -5.29
C GLU A 17 -22.18 33.56 -4.84
N TYR A 18 -22.95 32.59 -5.35
CA TYR A 18 -22.80 31.18 -5.02
C TYR A 18 -21.44 30.58 -5.44
N ILE A 19 -20.70 31.23 -6.36
CA ILE A 19 -19.37 30.78 -6.78
C ILE A 19 -18.38 30.76 -5.61
N LYS A 20 -18.56 31.66 -4.64
CA LYS A 20 -17.74 31.69 -3.41
C LYS A 20 -17.84 30.40 -2.59
N MET A 21 -18.95 29.66 -2.70
CA MET A 21 -19.10 28.38 -2.00
C MET A 21 -18.19 27.27 -2.55
N TYR A 22 -17.65 27.46 -3.75
CA TYR A 22 -16.72 26.51 -4.38
C TYR A 22 -15.25 26.89 -4.17
N GLU A 23 -14.96 28.02 -3.52
CA GLU A 23 -13.59 28.45 -3.24
C GLU A 23 -12.92 27.54 -2.20
N VAL A 24 -11.73 27.03 -2.55
CA VAL A 24 -10.89 26.20 -1.68
C VAL A 24 -9.71 27.03 -1.20
N SER A 25 -9.58 27.21 0.12
CA SER A 25 -8.47 27.98 0.74
C SER A 25 -7.11 27.56 0.18
N GLY A 26 -6.27 28.51 -0.23
CA GLY A 26 -4.92 28.24 -0.79
C GLY A 26 -4.89 27.56 -2.16
N GLN A 27 -6.01 27.58 -2.89
CA GLN A 27 -6.05 27.24 -4.32
C GLN A 27 -6.34 28.49 -5.15
N ASP A 28 -6.10 28.41 -6.46
CA ASP A 28 -6.42 29.49 -7.38
C ASP A 28 -7.92 29.82 -7.35
N LEU A 29 -8.25 31.11 -7.44
CA LEU A 29 -9.64 31.57 -7.48
C LEU A 29 -10.37 30.97 -8.70
N ILE A 30 -11.63 30.58 -8.49
CA ILE A 30 -12.47 30.10 -9.58
C ILE A 30 -12.73 31.25 -10.55
N THR A 31 -12.11 31.16 -11.72
CA THR A 31 -12.33 32.12 -12.80
C THR A 31 -13.62 31.83 -13.56
N ARG A 32 -14.17 32.84 -14.24
CA ARG A 32 -15.30 32.64 -15.18
C ARG A 32 -14.98 31.60 -16.25
N HIS A 33 -13.72 31.48 -16.64
CA HIS A 33 -13.24 30.49 -17.61
C HIS A 33 -13.34 29.07 -17.06
N SER A 34 -12.92 28.86 -15.81
CA SER A 34 -13.03 27.57 -15.11
C SER A 34 -14.50 27.17 -14.94
N LEU A 35 -15.36 28.12 -14.55
CA LEU A 35 -16.80 27.89 -14.42
C LEU A 35 -17.48 27.54 -15.75
N ASN A 36 -17.15 28.26 -16.83
CA ASN A 36 -17.72 27.99 -18.16
C ASN A 36 -17.30 26.62 -18.71
N ARG A 37 -16.06 26.19 -18.44
CA ARG A 37 -15.57 24.86 -18.82
C ARG A 37 -16.36 23.75 -18.11
N TYR A 38 -16.73 23.98 -16.86
CA TYR A 38 -17.55 23.07 -16.08
C TYR A 38 -19.02 23.04 -16.58
N ILE A 39 -19.67 24.20 -16.71
CA ILE A 39 -21.10 24.30 -17.05
C ILE A 39 -21.43 23.88 -18.50
N LYS A 40 -20.47 23.95 -19.44
CA LYS A 40 -20.74 23.71 -20.88
C LYS A 40 -20.31 22.33 -21.40
N ASN A 41 -19.91 21.39 -20.56
CA ASN A 41 -19.43 20.08 -21.04
C ASN A 41 -20.56 19.05 -21.28
N THR A 42 -21.71 19.51 -21.79
CA THR A 42 -22.92 18.69 -22.00
C THR A 42 -22.72 17.52 -22.98
N GLU A 43 -21.73 17.62 -23.87
CA GLU A 43 -21.34 16.53 -24.78
C GLU A 43 -20.74 15.36 -24.02
N GLN A 44 -19.88 15.62 -23.03
CA GLN A 44 -19.32 14.57 -22.18
C GLN A 44 -20.41 13.94 -21.32
N ASP A 45 -21.35 14.71 -20.77
CA ASP A 45 -22.47 14.17 -19.98
C ASP A 45 -23.35 13.20 -20.80
N PHE A 46 -23.53 13.46 -22.09
CA PHE A 46 -24.24 12.56 -23.00
C PHE A 46 -23.46 11.26 -23.22
N LEU A 47 -22.17 11.36 -23.56
CA LEU A 47 -21.31 10.18 -23.79
C LEU A 47 -21.18 9.31 -22.53
N ILE A 48 -21.09 9.92 -21.35
CA ILE A 48 -21.01 9.22 -20.06
C ILE A 48 -22.28 8.39 -19.85
N LYS A 49 -23.46 8.95 -20.15
CA LYS A 49 -24.74 8.22 -20.06
C LYS A 49 -24.83 7.09 -21.08
N GLU A 50 -24.35 7.29 -22.30
CA GLU A 50 -24.34 6.23 -23.34
C GLU A 50 -23.37 5.08 -23.00
N GLN A 51 -22.25 5.37 -22.34
CA GLN A 51 -21.27 4.35 -21.94
C GLN A 51 -21.79 3.41 -20.85
N VAL A 52 -22.60 3.92 -19.90
CA VAL A 52 -23.31 3.10 -18.89
C VAL A 52 -24.06 1.95 -19.56
N ASP A 53 -24.67 2.23 -20.71
CA ASP A 53 -25.52 1.26 -21.40
C ASP A 53 -24.72 0.16 -22.14
N ASN A 54 -23.39 0.29 -22.34
CA ASN A 54 -22.59 -0.55 -23.26
C ASN A 54 -21.37 -1.30 -22.67
N SER A 55 -21.22 -1.39 -21.35
CA SER A 55 -19.99 -1.83 -20.66
C SER A 55 -19.60 -3.32 -20.75
N SER A 56 -18.35 -3.66 -20.36
CA SER A 56 -17.86 -5.06 -20.22
C SER A 56 -18.69 -5.88 -19.21
N ASP A 57 -19.22 -5.24 -18.16
CA ASP A 57 -20.15 -5.83 -17.19
C ASP A 57 -21.41 -6.37 -17.93
N ASN A 58 -21.88 -5.66 -18.97
CA ASN A 58 -22.97 -6.13 -19.82
C ASN A 58 -22.56 -7.29 -20.75
N PHE A 59 -21.29 -7.39 -21.15
CA PHE A 59 -20.79 -8.50 -21.95
C PHE A 59 -20.66 -9.79 -21.13
N GLU A 60 -20.11 -9.73 -19.91
CA GLU A 60 -20.09 -10.89 -18.99
C GLU A 60 -21.52 -11.36 -18.69
N LYS A 61 -22.44 -10.42 -18.45
CA LYS A 61 -23.86 -10.71 -18.27
C LYS A 61 -24.46 -11.44 -19.48
N LYS A 62 -24.15 -11.02 -20.71
CA LYS A 62 -24.57 -11.74 -21.94
C LYS A 62 -24.05 -13.17 -21.99
N ILE A 63 -22.80 -13.42 -21.58
CA ILE A 63 -22.25 -14.79 -21.54
C ILE A 63 -22.95 -15.61 -20.45
N LYS A 64 -23.18 -15.02 -19.28
CA LYS A 64 -23.85 -15.69 -18.15
C LYS A 64 -25.29 -16.06 -18.48
N GLU A 65 -25.99 -15.21 -19.23
CA GLU A 65 -27.38 -15.39 -19.65
C GLU A 65 -27.55 -16.32 -20.87
N ALA A 66 -26.45 -16.69 -21.55
CA ALA A 66 -26.50 -17.65 -22.66
C ALA A 66 -26.96 -19.04 -22.17
N ILE A 67 -27.83 -19.68 -22.96
CA ILE A 67 -28.60 -20.87 -22.54
C ILE A 67 -27.74 -22.13 -22.62
N THR A 68 -26.87 -22.22 -23.63
CA THR A 68 -26.06 -23.41 -23.90
C THR A 68 -24.57 -23.16 -23.71
N ASP A 69 -23.81 -24.21 -23.38
CA ASP A 69 -22.35 -24.14 -23.29
C ASP A 69 -21.74 -23.82 -24.67
N GLU A 70 -22.36 -24.21 -25.78
CA GLU A 70 -21.91 -23.93 -27.13
C GLU A 70 -21.99 -22.43 -27.47
N GLU A 71 -23.09 -21.76 -27.08
CA GLU A 71 -23.24 -20.31 -27.20
C GLU A 71 -22.21 -19.58 -26.32
N LYS A 72 -22.06 -20.02 -25.06
CA LYS A 72 -21.05 -19.49 -24.15
C LYS A 72 -19.64 -19.62 -24.73
N ILE A 73 -19.28 -20.79 -25.26
CA ILE A 73 -17.97 -21.04 -25.89
C ILE A 73 -17.75 -20.11 -27.08
N SER A 74 -18.78 -19.86 -27.91
CA SER A 74 -18.67 -18.96 -29.05
C SER A 74 -18.37 -17.53 -28.60
N LEU A 75 -19.14 -17.02 -27.64
CA LEU A 75 -18.95 -15.67 -27.08
C LEU A 75 -17.60 -15.53 -26.38
N ILE A 76 -17.18 -16.54 -25.60
CA ILE A 76 -15.87 -16.57 -24.96
C ILE A 76 -14.76 -16.52 -26.03
N LYS A 77 -14.82 -17.34 -27.08
CA LYS A 77 -13.80 -17.33 -28.15
C LYS A 77 -13.77 -16.01 -28.92
N GLU A 78 -14.91 -15.33 -29.06
CA GLU A 78 -14.97 -14.00 -29.65
C GLU A 78 -14.27 -12.97 -28.75
N GLY A 79 -14.61 -12.94 -27.46
CA GLY A 79 -14.00 -12.00 -26.53
C GLY A 79 -12.50 -12.28 -26.28
N LEU A 80 -12.05 -13.54 -26.31
CA LEU A 80 -10.63 -13.90 -26.27
C LEU A 80 -9.83 -13.36 -27.48
N LYS A 81 -10.48 -13.13 -28.62
CA LYS A 81 -9.87 -12.51 -29.81
C LYS A 81 -10.01 -10.99 -29.84
N SER A 82 -10.73 -10.42 -28.88
CA SER A 82 -10.93 -8.98 -28.81
C SER A 82 -9.59 -8.27 -28.61
N SER A 83 -9.42 -7.08 -29.19
CA SER A 83 -8.30 -6.20 -28.86
C SER A 83 -8.48 -5.51 -27.51
N ASN A 84 -9.66 -5.63 -26.89
CA ASN A 84 -9.95 -5.10 -25.56
C ASN A 84 -9.56 -6.11 -24.47
N ILE A 85 -8.57 -5.75 -23.65
CA ILE A 85 -8.04 -6.57 -22.55
C ILE A 85 -9.14 -6.93 -21.53
N GLU A 86 -10.04 -6.00 -21.20
CA GLU A 86 -11.12 -6.27 -20.25
C GLU A 86 -12.16 -7.25 -20.81
N MET A 87 -12.38 -7.25 -22.14
CA MET A 87 -13.18 -8.28 -22.80
C MET A 87 -12.48 -9.64 -22.82
N GLN A 88 -11.16 -9.68 -23.03
CA GLN A 88 -10.38 -10.91 -22.94
C GLN A 88 -10.46 -11.50 -21.53
N LYS A 89 -10.23 -10.68 -20.50
CA LYS A 89 -10.35 -11.09 -19.08
C LYS A 89 -11.75 -11.58 -18.73
N ALA A 90 -12.79 -10.82 -19.06
CA ALA A 90 -14.19 -11.22 -18.85
C ALA A 90 -14.48 -12.57 -19.53
N SER A 91 -13.90 -12.80 -20.70
CA SER A 91 -14.03 -14.06 -21.45
C SER A 91 -13.33 -15.23 -20.77
N VAL A 92 -12.12 -15.03 -20.23
CA VAL A 92 -11.42 -16.05 -19.44
C VAL A 92 -12.19 -16.39 -18.16
N ILE A 93 -12.61 -15.38 -17.39
CA ILE A 93 -13.40 -15.57 -16.16
C ILE A 93 -14.69 -16.34 -16.46
N SER A 94 -15.34 -16.02 -17.58
CA SER A 94 -16.57 -16.66 -18.01
C SER A 94 -16.42 -18.14 -18.40
N ILE A 95 -15.20 -18.66 -18.59
CA ILE A 95 -14.96 -20.11 -18.76
C ILE A 95 -15.52 -20.90 -17.57
N SER A 96 -15.55 -20.30 -16.37
CA SER A 96 -16.07 -20.91 -15.15
C SER A 96 -17.58 -21.16 -15.21
N PHE A 97 -18.31 -20.50 -16.11
CA PHE A 97 -19.75 -20.68 -16.31
C PHE A 97 -20.11 -21.90 -17.18
N LEU A 98 -19.11 -22.62 -17.69
CA LEU A 98 -19.30 -23.85 -18.45
C LEU A 98 -19.52 -25.04 -17.52
N THR A 99 -20.34 -25.98 -17.97
CA THR A 99 -20.74 -27.13 -17.13
C THR A 99 -19.79 -28.33 -17.24
N SER A 100 -19.08 -28.48 -18.36
CA SER A 100 -18.16 -29.60 -18.61
C SER A 100 -16.70 -29.22 -18.32
N LYS A 101 -16.03 -30.04 -17.50
CA LYS A 101 -14.60 -29.91 -17.21
C LYS A 101 -13.72 -30.11 -18.44
N GLU A 102 -14.15 -30.93 -19.40
CA GLU A 102 -13.46 -31.14 -20.67
C GLU A 102 -13.51 -29.89 -21.54
N LYS A 103 -14.67 -29.22 -21.60
CA LYS A 103 -14.82 -27.92 -22.29
C LYS A 103 -13.93 -26.86 -21.65
N ILE A 104 -13.94 -26.77 -20.31
CA ILE A 104 -13.05 -25.89 -19.54
C ILE A 104 -11.58 -26.19 -19.86
N SER A 105 -11.15 -27.45 -19.76
CA SER A 105 -9.77 -27.88 -20.07
C SER A 105 -9.35 -27.45 -21.48
N SER A 106 -10.24 -27.61 -22.47
CA SER A 106 -9.95 -27.22 -23.86
C SER A 106 -9.73 -25.71 -24.03
N LEU A 107 -10.51 -24.88 -23.33
CA LEU A 107 -10.38 -23.42 -23.40
C LEU A 107 -9.20 -22.91 -22.59
N VAL A 108 -8.93 -23.47 -21.40
CA VAL A 108 -7.72 -23.12 -20.65
C VAL A 108 -6.48 -23.47 -21.47
N LYS A 109 -6.46 -24.63 -22.13
CA LYS A 109 -5.38 -25.01 -23.05
C LYS A 109 -5.19 -24.03 -24.21
N LEU A 110 -6.29 -23.47 -24.73
CA LEU A 110 -6.24 -22.45 -25.76
C LEU A 110 -5.60 -21.17 -25.20
N CYS A 111 -6.01 -20.74 -24.01
CA CYS A 111 -5.49 -19.54 -23.36
C CYS A 111 -3.99 -19.63 -23.10
N LEU A 112 -3.51 -20.77 -22.56
CA LEU A 112 -2.08 -20.96 -22.22
C LEU A 112 -1.15 -21.09 -23.44
N LYS A 113 -1.71 -21.33 -24.63
CA LYS A 113 -0.96 -21.46 -25.89
C LYS A 113 -1.05 -20.21 -26.77
N SER A 114 -1.87 -19.23 -26.40
CA SER A 114 -2.14 -18.08 -27.23
C SER A 114 -1.10 -16.99 -26.98
N ASP A 115 -0.25 -16.73 -27.96
CA ASP A 115 0.71 -15.63 -27.92
C ASP A 115 0.04 -14.24 -27.99
N ASP A 116 -1.19 -14.19 -28.51
CA ASP A 116 -1.99 -12.96 -28.66
C ASP A 116 -2.81 -12.61 -27.40
N LEU A 117 -2.91 -13.53 -26.43
CA LEU A 117 -3.67 -13.30 -25.20
C LEU A 117 -2.84 -12.50 -24.21
N ASP A 118 -3.44 -11.47 -23.62
CA ASP A 118 -2.78 -10.65 -22.60
C ASP A 118 -2.30 -11.50 -21.41
N ILE A 119 -1.18 -11.09 -20.80
CA ILE A 119 -0.55 -11.80 -19.69
C ILE A 119 -1.53 -11.91 -18.52
N GLU A 120 -2.29 -10.87 -18.18
CA GLU A 120 -3.26 -10.93 -17.07
C GLU A 120 -4.39 -11.92 -17.38
N ALA A 121 -4.85 -12.00 -18.62
CA ALA A 121 -5.83 -13.01 -19.03
C ALA A 121 -5.25 -14.44 -18.98
N GLN A 122 -3.97 -14.63 -19.32
CA GLN A 122 -3.29 -15.93 -19.14
C GLN A 122 -3.18 -16.30 -17.66
N LYS A 123 -2.87 -15.35 -16.76
CA LYS A 123 -2.81 -15.58 -15.31
C LYS A 123 -4.15 -16.07 -14.76
N GLU A 124 -5.25 -15.43 -15.18
CA GLU A 124 -6.61 -15.88 -14.83
C GLU A 124 -6.85 -17.32 -15.27
N ALA A 125 -6.44 -17.68 -16.50
CA ALA A 125 -6.59 -19.05 -17.00
C ALA A 125 -5.81 -20.09 -16.17
N ILE A 126 -4.61 -19.75 -15.69
CA ILE A 126 -3.83 -20.62 -14.78
C ILE A 126 -4.51 -20.76 -13.42
N GLY A 127 -5.14 -19.70 -12.93
CA GLY A 127 -5.95 -19.75 -11.70
C GLY A 127 -7.10 -20.76 -11.76
N MET A 128 -7.55 -21.13 -12.97
CA MET A 128 -8.63 -22.09 -13.19
C MET A 128 -8.19 -23.57 -13.20
N ILE A 129 -6.94 -23.89 -12.86
CA ILE A 129 -6.43 -25.29 -12.86
C ILE A 129 -7.30 -26.24 -12.03
N ASP A 130 -7.96 -25.77 -10.96
CA ASP A 130 -8.90 -26.57 -10.16
C ASP A 130 -10.13 -27.04 -10.95
N SER A 131 -10.53 -26.28 -11.95
CA SER A 131 -11.69 -26.57 -12.80
C SER A 131 -11.37 -27.60 -13.91
N ILE A 132 -10.09 -27.92 -14.11
CA ILE A 132 -9.60 -28.92 -15.06
C ILE A 132 -9.63 -30.32 -14.42
N PRO A 133 -9.84 -31.41 -15.20
CA PRO A 133 -9.68 -32.78 -14.70
C PRO A 133 -8.32 -33.00 -14.04
N GLU A 134 -8.32 -33.60 -12.84
CA GLU A 134 -7.13 -33.72 -11.98
C GLU A 134 -5.92 -34.35 -12.70
N LYS A 135 -6.15 -35.43 -13.46
CA LYS A 135 -5.15 -36.15 -14.26
C LYS A 135 -4.43 -35.29 -15.31
N GLU A 136 -4.99 -34.13 -15.68
CA GLU A 136 -4.41 -33.23 -16.69
C GLU A 136 -3.65 -32.05 -16.05
N ARG A 137 -3.86 -31.77 -14.77
CA ARG A 137 -3.34 -30.57 -14.11
C ARG A 137 -1.80 -30.52 -14.13
N SER A 138 -1.13 -31.65 -13.85
CA SER A 138 0.33 -31.75 -13.90
C SER A 138 0.88 -31.44 -15.29
N PHE A 139 0.18 -31.86 -16.34
CA PHE A 139 0.56 -31.55 -17.71
C PHE A 139 0.51 -30.04 -17.96
N PHE A 140 -0.57 -29.37 -17.56
CA PHE A 140 -0.69 -27.92 -17.71
C PHE A 140 0.37 -27.13 -16.93
N ILE A 141 0.63 -27.51 -15.69
CA ILE A 141 1.68 -26.89 -14.87
C ILE A 141 3.05 -27.09 -15.53
N LYS A 142 3.33 -28.29 -16.03
CA LYS A 142 4.56 -28.57 -16.75
C LYS A 142 4.69 -27.74 -18.02
N GLN A 143 3.61 -27.55 -18.79
CA GLN A 143 3.64 -26.67 -19.97
C GLN A 143 3.99 -25.22 -19.60
N CYS A 144 3.47 -24.72 -18.48
CA CYS A 144 3.79 -23.38 -18.01
C CYS A 144 5.29 -23.21 -17.65
N SER A 145 5.99 -24.30 -17.29
CA SER A 145 7.44 -24.26 -17.02
C SER A 145 8.28 -23.91 -18.25
N GLU A 146 7.73 -24.14 -19.45
CA GLU A 146 8.38 -23.83 -20.73
C GLU A 146 8.00 -22.43 -21.25
N ASN A 147 7.09 -21.73 -20.57
CA ASN A 147 6.65 -20.41 -20.98
C ASN A 147 7.80 -19.38 -20.78
N PRO A 148 8.09 -18.51 -21.77
CA PRO A 148 9.16 -17.52 -21.64
C PRO A 148 8.89 -16.46 -20.57
N ASN A 149 7.63 -16.28 -20.17
CA ASN A 149 7.23 -15.33 -19.16
C ASN A 149 7.42 -15.88 -17.74
N ILE A 150 8.22 -15.18 -16.95
CA ILE A 150 8.56 -15.55 -15.57
C ILE A 150 7.32 -15.56 -14.65
N GLU A 151 6.39 -14.61 -14.82
CA GLU A 151 5.19 -14.52 -13.99
C GLU A 151 4.25 -15.71 -14.24
N ILE A 152 4.17 -16.18 -15.49
CA ILE A 152 3.44 -17.40 -15.84
C ILE A 152 4.05 -18.63 -15.16
N GLN A 153 5.39 -18.76 -15.19
CA GLN A 153 6.08 -19.84 -14.48
C GLN A 153 5.78 -19.80 -12.97
N LYS A 154 5.90 -18.63 -12.33
CA LYS A 154 5.65 -18.45 -10.90
C LYS A 154 4.21 -18.83 -10.50
N ILE A 155 3.22 -18.29 -11.21
CA ILE A 155 1.81 -18.57 -10.89
C ILE A 155 1.50 -20.05 -11.12
N SER A 156 2.12 -20.71 -12.10
CA SER A 156 1.96 -22.16 -12.30
C SER A 156 2.50 -23.00 -11.14
N ILE A 157 3.60 -22.57 -10.49
CA ILE A 157 4.15 -23.23 -9.31
C ILE A 157 3.16 -23.17 -8.14
N GLU A 158 2.45 -22.05 -7.97
CA GLU A 158 1.42 -21.91 -6.93
C GLU A 158 0.27 -22.91 -7.13
N GLN A 159 0.09 -23.42 -8.36
CA GLN A 159 -0.92 -24.44 -8.67
C GLN A 159 -0.45 -25.87 -8.37
N ILE A 160 0.81 -26.12 -7.99
CA ILE A 160 1.31 -27.48 -7.72
C ILE A 160 0.48 -28.20 -6.65
N GLY A 161 -0.05 -27.49 -5.66
CA GLY A 161 -0.95 -28.06 -4.65
C GLY A 161 -2.25 -28.65 -5.20
N ARG A 162 -2.58 -28.36 -6.45
CA ARG A 162 -3.80 -28.80 -7.15
C ARG A 162 -3.57 -30.01 -8.04
N ALA A 163 -2.31 -30.37 -8.31
CA ALA A 163 -1.92 -31.55 -9.07
C ALA A 163 -2.13 -32.85 -8.25
N PRO A 164 -2.28 -34.01 -8.92
CA PRO A 164 -2.16 -35.33 -8.30
C PRO A 164 -0.94 -35.42 -7.39
N ILE A 165 -1.10 -36.02 -6.21
CA ILE A 165 -0.06 -36.04 -5.17
C ILE A 165 1.24 -36.72 -5.65
N GLU A 166 1.10 -37.76 -6.46
CA GLU A 166 2.17 -38.54 -7.08
C GLU A 166 3.05 -37.72 -8.03
N ASP A 167 2.50 -36.65 -8.62
CA ASP A 167 3.23 -35.83 -9.60
C ASP A 167 3.97 -34.66 -8.96
N ARG A 168 3.55 -34.20 -7.78
CA ARG A 168 4.04 -32.95 -7.16
C ARG A 168 5.54 -32.94 -6.93
N VAL A 169 6.12 -34.08 -6.51
CA VAL A 169 7.57 -34.20 -6.31
C VAL A 169 8.32 -33.94 -7.61
N SER A 170 7.84 -34.51 -8.72
CA SER A 170 8.45 -34.34 -10.03
C SER A 170 8.34 -32.91 -10.54
N LEU A 171 7.20 -32.25 -10.31
CA LEU A 171 6.97 -30.85 -10.66
C LEU A 171 7.89 -29.93 -9.85
N ILE A 172 8.03 -30.13 -8.55
CA ILE A 172 8.95 -29.29 -7.75
C ILE A 172 10.40 -29.54 -8.16
N ARG A 173 10.81 -30.79 -8.44
CA ARG A 173 12.17 -31.05 -8.96
C ARG A 173 12.41 -30.38 -10.31
N LEU A 174 11.40 -30.32 -11.17
CA LEU A 174 11.48 -29.65 -12.48
C LEU A 174 11.80 -28.16 -12.34
N PHE A 175 11.21 -27.48 -11.34
CA PHE A 175 11.45 -26.05 -11.11
C PHE A 175 12.66 -25.81 -10.22
N LEU A 176 12.73 -26.42 -9.02
CA LEU A 176 13.77 -26.19 -8.01
C LEU A 176 15.13 -26.77 -8.38
N GLY A 177 15.16 -27.97 -9.00
CA GLY A 177 16.39 -28.72 -9.26
C GLY A 177 17.01 -28.47 -10.63
N ASN A 178 16.34 -27.71 -11.50
CA ASN A 178 16.78 -27.50 -12.87
C ASN A 178 17.67 -26.25 -12.98
N PRO A 179 18.95 -26.37 -13.36
CA PRO A 179 19.86 -25.23 -13.46
C PRO A 179 19.50 -24.24 -14.58
N LYS A 180 18.59 -24.59 -15.50
CA LYS A 180 18.09 -23.67 -16.54
C LYS A 180 16.96 -22.77 -16.03
N VAL A 181 16.31 -23.15 -14.94
CA VAL A 181 15.27 -22.33 -14.30
C VAL A 181 15.96 -21.22 -13.54
N ILE A 182 15.53 -19.98 -13.76
CA ILE A 182 16.15 -18.83 -13.11
C ILE A 182 15.96 -18.89 -11.59
N PRO A 183 16.88 -18.30 -10.79
CA PRO A 183 16.85 -18.42 -9.33
C PRO A 183 15.56 -17.91 -8.68
N GLU A 184 14.95 -16.88 -9.27
CA GLU A 184 13.69 -16.32 -8.78
C GLU A 184 12.54 -17.34 -8.85
N VAL A 185 12.44 -18.09 -9.95
CA VAL A 185 11.44 -19.16 -10.12
C VAL A 185 11.77 -20.36 -9.23
N GLN A 186 13.05 -20.69 -9.06
CA GLN A 186 13.49 -21.73 -8.12
C GLN A 186 13.10 -21.38 -6.67
N ALA A 187 13.27 -20.13 -6.26
CA ALA A 187 12.88 -19.66 -4.93
C ALA A 187 11.36 -19.76 -4.71
N VAL A 188 10.53 -19.39 -5.70
CA VAL A 188 9.08 -19.62 -5.62
C VAL A 188 8.75 -21.12 -5.51
N SER A 189 9.47 -21.97 -6.25
CA SER A 189 9.33 -23.43 -6.16
C SER A 189 9.69 -24.00 -4.80
N ALA A 190 10.56 -23.36 -4.00
CA ALA A 190 10.84 -23.78 -2.64
C ALA A 190 9.58 -23.73 -1.77
N LYS A 191 8.77 -22.67 -1.88
CA LYS A 191 7.53 -22.51 -1.10
C LYS A 191 6.49 -23.60 -1.40
N ALA A 192 6.51 -24.15 -2.62
CA ALA A 192 5.63 -25.25 -3.01
C ALA A 192 5.94 -26.57 -2.28
N ILE A 193 7.08 -26.69 -1.57
CA ILE A 193 7.44 -27.89 -0.77
C ILE A 193 6.35 -28.24 0.24
N MET A 194 5.58 -27.25 0.73
CA MET A 194 4.45 -27.48 1.63
C MET A 194 3.36 -28.41 1.07
N TYR A 195 3.26 -28.53 -0.25
CA TYR A 195 2.28 -29.37 -0.93
C TYR A 195 2.72 -30.83 -1.10
N LEU A 196 3.96 -31.16 -0.74
CA LEU A 196 4.50 -32.51 -0.85
C LEU A 196 4.04 -33.43 0.28
N PRO A 197 4.04 -34.76 0.03
CA PRO A 197 4.10 -35.76 1.09
C PRO A 197 5.22 -35.43 2.07
N VAL A 198 4.97 -35.67 3.36
CA VAL A 198 5.83 -35.21 4.46
C VAL A 198 7.24 -35.79 4.37
N GLU A 199 7.32 -37.05 3.98
CA GLU A 199 8.53 -37.86 3.80
C GLU A 199 9.45 -37.34 2.68
N GLU A 200 8.91 -36.61 1.70
CA GLU A 200 9.68 -36.10 0.56
C GLU A 200 10.31 -34.72 0.84
N ARG A 201 9.75 -33.96 1.80
CA ARG A 201 10.11 -32.54 2.03
C ARG A 201 11.57 -32.35 2.37
N ALA A 202 12.11 -33.17 3.27
CA ALA A 202 13.50 -33.07 3.72
C ALA A 202 14.48 -33.27 2.54
N SER A 203 14.15 -34.16 1.60
CA SER A 203 15.00 -34.43 0.43
C SER A 203 15.07 -33.22 -0.51
N LEU A 204 13.94 -32.51 -0.74
CA LEU A 204 13.91 -31.36 -1.63
C LEU A 204 14.48 -30.09 -0.97
N ILE A 205 14.33 -29.94 0.34
CA ILE A 205 15.03 -28.88 1.08
C ILE A 205 16.54 -29.07 0.94
N ASN A 206 17.04 -30.28 1.15
CA ASN A 206 18.46 -30.61 0.93
C ASN A 206 18.92 -30.35 -0.52
N LEU A 207 18.05 -30.60 -1.51
CA LEU A 207 18.33 -30.29 -2.91
C LEU A 207 18.54 -28.78 -3.10
N GLY A 208 17.62 -27.95 -2.61
CA GLY A 208 17.73 -26.49 -2.74
C GLY A 208 18.86 -25.89 -1.91
N LEU A 209 19.21 -26.46 -0.75
CA LEU A 209 20.33 -25.99 0.08
C LEU A 209 21.69 -26.16 -0.61
N LYS A 210 21.77 -27.06 -1.60
CA LYS A 210 22.95 -27.25 -2.47
C LYS A 210 22.99 -26.29 -3.66
N SER A 211 21.95 -25.47 -3.87
CA SER A 211 21.95 -24.47 -4.93
C SER A 211 23.13 -23.52 -4.77
N ILE A 212 23.70 -23.05 -5.89
CA ILE A 212 24.75 -22.02 -5.88
C ILE A 212 24.18 -20.64 -5.53
N HIS A 213 22.88 -20.44 -5.74
CA HIS A 213 22.17 -19.18 -5.56
C HIS A 213 21.74 -18.98 -4.10
N PRO A 214 22.26 -17.97 -3.38
CA PRO A 214 21.90 -17.68 -2.00
C PRO A 214 20.39 -17.57 -1.74
N GLU A 215 19.66 -16.90 -2.63
CA GLU A 215 18.23 -16.66 -2.56
C GLU A 215 17.41 -17.96 -2.59
N VAL A 216 17.87 -18.97 -3.35
CA VAL A 216 17.23 -20.30 -3.39
C VAL A 216 17.49 -21.04 -2.08
N ARG A 217 18.73 -21.00 -1.59
CA ARG A 217 19.10 -21.61 -0.30
C ARG A 217 18.31 -21.00 0.85
N GLU A 218 18.19 -19.67 0.87
CA GLU A 218 17.43 -18.91 1.87
C GLU A 218 15.95 -19.29 1.83
N SER A 219 15.37 -19.42 0.63
CA SER A 219 13.97 -19.79 0.47
C SER A 219 13.69 -21.22 0.96
N VAL A 220 14.52 -22.21 0.64
CA VAL A 220 14.30 -23.58 1.15
C VAL A 220 14.59 -23.70 2.66
N ALA A 221 15.46 -22.86 3.21
CA ALA A 221 15.73 -22.84 4.65
C ALA A 221 14.49 -22.41 5.46
N GLY A 222 13.66 -21.52 4.91
CA GLY A 222 12.37 -21.15 5.50
C GLY A 222 11.38 -22.32 5.61
N GLU A 223 11.52 -23.32 4.75
CA GLU A 223 10.63 -24.49 4.68
C GLU A 223 11.04 -25.63 5.64
N VAL A 224 12.16 -25.50 6.35
CA VAL A 224 12.64 -26.53 7.31
C VAL A 224 11.62 -26.83 8.41
N SER A 225 10.79 -25.84 8.77
CA SER A 225 9.69 -25.99 9.71
C SER A 225 8.68 -27.09 9.32
N LEU A 226 8.53 -27.36 8.01
CA LEU A 226 7.56 -28.29 7.43
C LEU A 226 7.95 -29.77 7.53
N VAL A 227 9.21 -30.05 7.85
CA VAL A 227 9.71 -31.42 8.07
C VAL A 227 9.09 -31.98 9.33
N ARG A 228 8.58 -33.21 9.33
CA ARG A 228 7.96 -33.82 10.53
C ARG A 228 8.92 -34.69 11.33
N PRO A 229 9.77 -35.54 10.72
CA PRO A 229 10.74 -36.30 11.50
C PRO A 229 11.66 -35.34 12.25
N GLU A 230 11.57 -35.34 13.59
CA GLU A 230 12.24 -34.35 14.44
C GLU A 230 13.76 -34.41 14.26
N LYS A 231 14.33 -35.62 14.21
CA LYS A 231 15.76 -35.83 13.99
C LYS A 231 16.25 -35.23 12.66
N GLU A 232 15.46 -35.38 11.59
CA GLU A 232 15.80 -34.79 10.30
C GLU A 232 15.66 -33.27 10.32
N LYS A 233 14.61 -32.75 10.96
CA LYS A 233 14.43 -31.30 11.16
C LYS A 233 15.62 -30.70 11.91
N ILE A 234 16.02 -31.30 13.03
CA ILE A 234 17.17 -30.84 13.84
C ILE A 234 18.44 -30.83 13.00
N SER A 235 18.69 -31.91 12.24
CA SER A 235 19.84 -32.00 11.33
C SER A 235 19.84 -30.90 10.26
N LEU A 236 18.68 -30.64 9.65
CA LEU A 236 18.51 -29.58 8.66
C LEU A 236 18.70 -28.19 9.25
N ILE A 237 18.12 -27.91 10.43
CA ILE A 237 18.31 -26.62 11.13
C ILE A 237 19.79 -26.42 11.41
N LYS A 238 20.48 -27.43 11.96
CA LYS A 238 21.92 -27.36 12.21
C LYS A 238 22.70 -27.05 10.93
N SER A 239 22.43 -27.78 9.84
CA SER A 239 23.07 -27.53 8.55
C SER A 239 22.83 -26.12 8.01
N CYS A 240 21.64 -25.55 8.23
CA CYS A 240 21.32 -24.18 7.85
C CYS A 240 22.05 -23.14 8.73
N LEU A 241 22.16 -23.38 10.05
CA LEU A 241 22.90 -22.49 10.97
C LEU A 241 24.42 -22.52 10.72
N GLU A 242 24.94 -23.62 10.22
CA GLU A 242 26.34 -23.77 9.80
C GLU A 242 26.61 -23.23 8.38
N ASN A 243 25.56 -22.85 7.65
CA ASN A 243 25.70 -22.29 6.31
C ASN A 243 26.44 -20.94 6.37
N PRO A 244 27.37 -20.63 5.44
CA PRO A 244 28.07 -19.35 5.43
C PRO A 244 27.16 -18.15 5.13
N ASN A 245 25.97 -18.38 4.57
CA ASN A 245 25.02 -17.32 4.28
C ASN A 245 24.13 -17.01 5.50
N VAL A 246 24.22 -15.78 6.01
CA VAL A 246 23.43 -15.32 7.17
C VAL A 246 21.92 -15.35 6.92
N GLY A 247 21.45 -15.16 5.68
CA GLY A 247 20.04 -15.28 5.33
C GLY A 247 19.53 -16.71 5.58
N VAL A 248 20.29 -17.72 5.16
CA VAL A 248 20.00 -19.13 5.45
C VAL A 248 19.96 -19.41 6.96
N GLN A 249 20.94 -18.88 7.70
CA GLN A 249 20.97 -19.00 9.17
C GLN A 249 19.71 -18.41 9.79
N ASN A 250 19.35 -17.17 9.41
CA ASN A 250 18.20 -16.44 9.93
C ASN A 250 16.87 -17.17 9.64
N SER A 251 16.65 -17.59 8.39
CA SER A 251 15.46 -18.35 7.99
C SER A 251 15.28 -19.63 8.81
N SER A 252 16.38 -20.33 9.11
CA SER A 252 16.31 -21.58 9.88
C SER A 252 16.17 -21.38 11.40
N ALA A 253 16.65 -20.25 11.95
CA ALA A 253 16.56 -19.96 13.39
C ALA A 253 15.11 -19.91 13.88
N ALA A 254 14.19 -19.41 13.06
CA ALA A 254 12.76 -19.40 13.37
C ALA A 254 12.16 -20.80 13.60
N ALA A 255 12.68 -21.82 12.90
CA ALA A 255 12.18 -23.20 13.03
C ALA A 255 12.52 -23.84 14.39
N ILE A 256 13.50 -23.31 15.13
CA ILE A 256 13.89 -23.81 16.46
C ILE A 256 12.74 -23.66 17.46
N GLY A 257 11.93 -22.60 17.33
CA GLY A 257 10.77 -22.36 18.20
C GLY A 257 9.70 -23.45 18.11
N LEU A 258 9.69 -24.21 17.02
CA LEU A 258 8.72 -25.29 16.74
C LEU A 258 9.19 -26.67 17.23
N LEU A 259 10.40 -26.77 17.76
CA LEU A 259 10.90 -28.00 18.38
C LEU A 259 10.38 -28.13 19.82
N PRO A 260 10.11 -29.35 20.31
CA PRO A 260 9.84 -29.55 21.74
C PRO A 260 11.08 -29.15 22.57
N SER A 261 10.86 -28.87 23.86
CA SER A 261 11.97 -28.59 24.78
C SER A 261 12.83 -29.84 24.94
N SER A 262 14.08 -29.76 24.48
CA SER A 262 15.07 -30.84 24.53
C SER A 262 16.49 -30.27 24.60
N ASP A 263 17.47 -31.10 24.96
CA ASP A 263 18.88 -30.72 24.97
C ASP A 263 19.38 -30.35 23.56
N GLU A 264 18.87 -31.03 22.53
CA GLU A 264 19.18 -30.70 21.14
C GLU A 264 18.64 -29.32 20.75
N ARG A 265 17.40 -28.98 21.15
CA ARG A 265 16.84 -27.64 20.95
C ARG A 265 17.68 -26.58 21.67
N SER A 266 18.04 -26.82 22.93
CA SER A 266 18.88 -25.90 23.70
C SER A 266 20.24 -25.67 23.03
N SER A 267 20.85 -26.75 22.51
CA SER A 267 22.10 -26.68 21.75
C SER A 267 21.97 -25.83 20.48
N LEU A 268 20.86 -25.92 19.76
CA LEU A 268 20.59 -25.07 18.58
C LEU A 268 20.39 -23.60 18.96
N VAL A 269 19.70 -23.31 20.08
CA VAL A 269 19.53 -21.94 20.59
C VAL A 269 20.87 -21.31 20.99
N ASP A 270 21.76 -22.11 21.59
CA ASP A 270 23.11 -21.67 21.91
C ASP A 270 23.94 -21.41 20.66
N LEU A 271 23.87 -22.29 19.66
CA LEU A 271 24.50 -22.10 18.36
C LEU A 271 24.02 -20.81 17.68
N VAL A 272 22.71 -20.50 17.72
CA VAL A 272 22.18 -19.21 17.23
C VAL A 272 22.87 -18.04 17.93
N SER A 273 23.00 -18.11 19.26
CA SER A 273 23.61 -17.04 20.05
C SER A 273 25.09 -16.83 19.67
N GLU A 274 25.81 -17.91 19.39
CA GLU A 274 27.19 -17.88 18.88
C GLU A 274 27.28 -17.24 17.49
N LYS A 275 26.41 -17.66 16.55
CA LYS A 275 26.36 -17.09 15.20
C LYS A 275 26.03 -15.61 15.19
N ILE A 276 25.15 -15.16 16.08
CA ILE A 276 24.88 -13.73 16.24
C ILE A 276 26.13 -13.01 16.74
N LYS A 277 26.82 -13.56 17.75
CA LYS A 277 28.03 -12.95 18.29
C LYS A 277 29.12 -12.82 17.21
N GLU A 278 29.36 -13.89 16.45
CA GLU A 278 30.31 -13.93 15.31
C GLU A 278 29.93 -12.89 14.25
N GLY A 279 28.65 -12.84 13.85
CA GLY A 279 28.17 -11.89 12.85
C GLY A 279 28.24 -10.43 13.30
N LEU A 280 28.01 -10.15 14.60
CA LEU A 280 28.16 -8.81 15.17
C LEU A 280 29.62 -8.35 15.25
N GLU A 281 30.57 -9.28 15.30
CA GLU A 281 32.02 -9.01 15.20
C GLU A 281 32.49 -8.82 13.75
N ASN A 282 31.65 -9.15 12.76
CA ASN A 282 32.00 -9.01 11.36
C ASN A 282 32.13 -7.53 10.97
N PRO A 283 33.17 -7.11 10.21
CA PRO A 283 33.33 -5.71 9.80
C PRO A 283 32.23 -5.22 8.84
N ASN A 284 31.52 -6.13 8.17
CA ASN A 284 30.46 -5.80 7.21
C ASN A 284 29.14 -5.45 7.92
N MET A 285 28.69 -4.21 7.76
CA MET A 285 27.45 -3.69 8.31
C MET A 285 26.21 -4.51 7.90
N GLU A 286 26.11 -4.99 6.66
CA GLU A 286 24.96 -5.78 6.20
C GLU A 286 24.92 -7.16 6.87
N ILE A 287 26.07 -7.74 7.19
CA ILE A 287 26.15 -8.97 8.00
C ILE A 287 25.65 -8.68 9.42
N GLN A 288 26.14 -7.62 10.07
CA GLN A 288 25.71 -7.22 11.41
C GLN A 288 24.19 -7.00 11.47
N LYS A 289 23.62 -6.27 10.50
CA LYS A 289 22.17 -6.02 10.42
C LYS A 289 21.37 -7.31 10.34
N LYS A 290 21.77 -8.25 9.48
CA LYS A 290 21.05 -9.52 9.30
C LYS A 290 21.11 -10.39 10.56
N VAL A 291 22.26 -10.47 11.24
CA VAL A 291 22.33 -11.30 12.46
C VAL A 291 21.58 -10.72 13.65
N ILE A 292 21.37 -9.40 13.72
CA ILE A 292 20.54 -8.80 14.80
C ILE A 292 19.11 -9.35 14.77
N GLU A 293 18.57 -9.63 13.59
CA GLU A 293 17.20 -10.15 13.44
C GLU A 293 17.05 -11.55 14.06
N MET A 294 18.16 -12.28 14.24
CA MET A 294 18.17 -13.59 14.90
C MET A 294 18.11 -13.51 16.44
N ILE A 295 18.29 -12.32 17.06
CA ILE A 295 18.30 -12.15 18.53
C ILE A 295 17.01 -12.67 19.17
N ALA A 296 15.87 -12.55 18.49
CA ALA A 296 14.59 -13.08 18.98
C ALA A 296 14.61 -14.61 19.20
N TYR A 297 15.53 -15.33 18.54
CA TYR A 297 15.69 -16.78 18.64
C TYR A 297 16.86 -17.21 19.53
N ALA A 298 17.67 -16.26 20.01
CA ALA A 298 18.73 -16.52 20.98
C ALA A 298 18.14 -16.84 22.36
N SER A 299 18.96 -17.46 23.22
CA SER A 299 18.55 -17.77 24.59
C SER A 299 18.25 -16.48 25.36
N GLN A 300 17.18 -16.50 26.14
CA GLN A 300 16.64 -15.30 26.79
C GLN A 300 17.70 -14.58 27.66
N ASP A 301 18.54 -15.34 28.35
CA ASP A 301 19.61 -14.82 29.21
C ASP A 301 20.74 -14.17 28.40
N LYS A 302 20.93 -14.51 27.11
CA LYS A 302 21.97 -13.91 26.25
C LYS A 302 21.49 -12.70 25.44
N ARG A 303 20.18 -12.53 25.25
CA ARG A 303 19.61 -11.45 24.40
C ARG A 303 20.10 -10.07 24.81
N HIS A 304 20.13 -9.77 26.11
CA HIS A 304 20.55 -8.45 26.59
C HIS A 304 22.00 -8.10 26.19
N LEU A 305 22.92 -9.08 26.25
CA LEU A 305 24.31 -8.90 25.82
C LEU A 305 24.40 -8.67 24.30
N LEU A 306 23.63 -9.43 23.52
CA LEU A 306 23.62 -9.30 22.07
C LEU A 306 23.02 -7.96 21.62
N ILE A 307 21.94 -7.50 22.26
CA ILE A 307 21.33 -6.20 22.01
C ILE A 307 22.31 -5.08 22.36
N ARG A 308 22.95 -5.15 23.54
CA ARG A 308 23.99 -4.19 23.93
C ARG A 308 25.08 -4.08 22.87
N LYS A 309 25.62 -5.23 22.44
CA LYS A 309 26.66 -5.27 21.40
C LYS A 309 26.20 -4.65 20.08
N GLY A 310 24.94 -4.85 19.69
CA GLY A 310 24.33 -4.17 18.54
C GLY A 310 24.21 -2.66 18.71
N LEU A 311 23.82 -2.17 19.89
CA LEU A 311 23.77 -0.74 20.22
C LEU A 311 25.16 -0.08 20.32
N GLU A 312 26.19 -0.87 20.59
CA GLU A 312 27.60 -0.45 20.64
C GLU A 312 28.27 -0.44 19.26
N SER A 313 27.63 -0.98 18.22
CA SER A 313 28.14 -0.97 16.85
C SER A 313 28.48 0.45 16.39
N PRO A 314 29.55 0.67 15.60
CA PRO A 314 29.85 1.98 15.03
C PRO A 314 28.84 2.43 13.97
N TYR A 315 28.00 1.53 13.45
CA TYR A 315 27.05 1.82 12.38
C TYR A 315 25.65 2.13 12.95
N ILE A 316 25.13 3.32 12.68
CA ILE A 316 23.82 3.76 13.19
C ILE A 316 22.67 2.86 12.70
N GLN A 317 22.80 2.25 11.52
CA GLN A 317 21.82 1.31 10.97
C GLN A 317 21.75 0.02 11.80
N VAL A 318 22.90 -0.43 12.32
CA VAL A 318 22.99 -1.59 13.23
C VAL A 318 22.42 -1.23 14.59
N GLN A 319 22.77 -0.05 15.12
CA GLN A 319 22.20 0.47 16.37
C GLN A 319 20.67 0.59 16.30
N THR A 320 20.14 1.05 15.16
CA THR A 320 18.70 1.18 14.91
C THR A 320 18.00 -0.17 14.95
N LYS A 321 18.57 -1.19 14.30
CA LYS A 321 18.04 -2.56 14.37
C LYS A 321 18.12 -3.11 15.79
N ALA A 322 19.23 -2.90 16.49
CA ALA A 322 19.38 -3.30 17.90
C ALA A 322 18.34 -2.61 18.81
N ALA A 323 18.04 -1.34 18.57
CA ALA A 323 17.01 -0.58 19.30
C ALA A 323 15.64 -1.28 19.21
N SER A 324 15.26 -1.73 18.02
CA SER A 324 14.00 -2.47 17.83
C SER A 324 13.96 -3.83 18.53
N MET A 325 15.12 -4.39 18.91
CA MET A 325 15.21 -5.66 19.62
C MET A 325 15.04 -5.53 21.14
N LEU A 326 14.94 -4.31 21.70
CA LEU A 326 14.73 -4.10 23.15
C LEU A 326 13.47 -4.81 23.66
N LEU A 327 12.43 -4.93 22.83
CA LEU A 327 11.19 -5.64 23.17
C LEU A 327 11.40 -7.13 23.51
N TRP A 328 12.55 -7.70 23.13
CA TRP A 328 12.91 -9.09 23.41
C TRP A 328 13.81 -9.27 24.64
N ALA A 329 14.22 -8.18 25.29
CA ALA A 329 14.99 -8.20 26.54
C ALA A 329 14.08 -8.45 27.76
N ARG A 330 14.65 -9.00 28.84
CA ARG A 330 13.96 -9.10 30.14
C ARG A 330 13.97 -7.77 30.87
N ASP A 331 12.92 -7.52 31.66
CA ASP A 331 12.72 -6.30 32.46
C ASP A 331 13.94 -5.94 33.34
N GLU A 332 14.62 -6.94 33.91
CA GLU A 332 15.77 -6.75 34.80
C GLU A 332 16.96 -6.05 34.13
N ASN A 333 17.14 -6.25 32.81
CA ASN A 333 18.21 -5.65 32.02
C ASN A 333 17.74 -4.49 31.13
N LEU A 334 16.42 -4.32 30.99
CA LEU A 334 15.82 -3.36 30.06
C LEU A 334 16.21 -1.92 30.42
N ARG A 335 16.21 -1.55 31.71
CA ARG A 335 16.55 -0.18 32.16
C ARG A 335 17.95 0.25 31.73
N GLU A 336 18.91 -0.68 31.74
CA GLU A 336 20.27 -0.38 31.31
C GLU A 336 20.34 -0.16 29.80
N LEU A 337 19.69 -1.04 29.01
CA LEU A 337 19.61 -0.90 27.56
C LEU A 337 18.88 0.37 27.14
N GLU A 338 17.79 0.75 27.82
CA GLU A 338 17.07 2.01 27.61
C GLU A 338 17.96 3.24 27.82
N LYS A 339 18.81 3.21 28.85
CA LYS A 339 19.76 4.28 29.13
C LYS A 339 20.81 4.38 28.02
N ILE A 340 21.37 3.25 27.59
CA ILE A 340 22.32 3.19 26.47
C ILE A 340 21.67 3.73 25.20
N LEU A 341 20.45 3.27 24.89
CA LEU A 341 19.70 3.70 23.71
C LEU A 341 19.48 5.22 23.71
N SER A 342 19.00 5.78 24.82
CA SER A 342 18.74 7.21 24.93
C SER A 342 20.03 8.04 24.77
N GLU A 343 21.16 7.55 25.29
CA GLU A 343 22.46 8.18 25.07
C GLU A 343 22.91 8.09 23.59
N LYS A 344 22.73 6.94 22.94
CA LYS A 344 23.03 6.76 21.52
C LYS A 344 22.20 7.67 20.63
N VAL A 345 20.92 7.85 20.94
CA VAL A 345 20.07 8.85 20.26
C VAL A 345 20.67 10.25 20.40
N ARG A 346 21.03 10.69 21.61
CA ARG A 346 21.62 12.02 21.83
C ARG A 346 22.94 12.20 21.08
N GLN A 347 23.77 11.16 21.02
CA GLN A 347 25.01 11.16 20.25
C GLN A 347 24.74 11.25 18.74
N GLY A 348 23.81 10.45 18.23
CA GLY A 348 23.41 10.46 16.82
C GLY A 348 22.82 11.79 16.37
N LEU A 349 22.01 12.43 17.19
CA LEU A 349 21.45 13.77 16.91
C LEU A 349 22.50 14.89 16.87
N LYS A 350 23.67 14.68 17.50
CA LYS A 350 24.81 15.61 17.46
C LYS A 350 25.82 15.28 16.35
N ASN A 351 25.61 14.19 15.61
CA ASN A 351 26.52 13.77 14.56
C ASN A 351 26.50 14.79 13.41
N PRO A 352 27.63 15.14 12.79
CA PRO A 352 27.64 16.06 11.64
C PRO A 352 26.91 15.53 10.40
N ASP A 353 26.77 14.20 10.26
CA ASP A 353 26.06 13.58 9.14
C ASP A 353 24.54 13.59 9.37
N ILE A 354 23.82 14.20 8.44
CA ILE A 354 22.37 14.31 8.46
C ILE A 354 21.67 12.94 8.40
N GLU A 355 22.23 11.95 7.69
CA GLU A 355 21.64 10.61 7.61
C GLU A 355 21.76 9.88 8.95
N VAL A 356 22.85 10.11 9.69
CA VAL A 356 23.01 9.60 11.06
C VAL A 356 22.01 10.25 12.02
N GLN A 357 21.82 11.57 11.93
CA GLN A 357 20.80 12.26 12.73
C GLN A 357 19.40 11.73 12.43
N LYS A 358 19.08 11.53 11.15
CA LYS A 358 17.82 10.98 10.65
C LYS A 358 17.52 9.59 11.20
N ASP A 359 18.52 8.71 11.29
CA ASP A 359 18.40 7.38 11.90
C ASP A 359 18.26 7.47 13.43
N ALA A 360 18.98 8.41 14.08
CA ALA A 360 18.84 8.66 15.51
C ALA A 360 17.42 9.11 15.90
N VAL A 361 16.76 9.92 15.06
CA VAL A 361 15.33 10.28 15.24
C VAL A 361 14.45 9.03 15.22
N TYR A 362 14.73 8.06 14.34
CA TYR A 362 13.97 6.81 14.27
C TYR A 362 14.16 5.93 15.51
N MET A 363 15.33 5.99 16.15
CA MET A 363 15.56 5.27 17.40
C MET A 363 14.72 5.78 18.59
N ILE A 364 14.19 7.03 18.54
CA ILE A 364 13.31 7.60 19.58
C ILE A 364 12.03 6.77 19.76
N TRP A 365 11.56 6.09 18.73
CA TRP A 365 10.39 5.20 18.83
C TRP A 365 10.55 4.09 19.86
N PHE A 366 11.80 3.69 20.13
CA PHE A 366 12.14 2.60 21.04
C PHE A 366 12.66 3.09 22.40
N VAL A 367 12.76 4.41 22.62
CA VAL A 367 13.17 4.95 23.92
C VAL A 367 12.01 4.87 24.92
N PRO A 368 12.28 4.76 26.23
CA PRO A 368 11.21 4.77 27.22
C PRO A 368 10.47 6.11 27.22
N GLU A 369 9.18 6.08 27.57
CA GLU A 369 8.28 7.25 27.52
C GLU A 369 8.87 8.48 28.24
N ARG A 370 9.47 8.27 29.42
CA ARG A 370 10.12 9.31 30.23
C ARG A 370 11.20 10.12 29.50
N ASP A 371 11.79 9.57 28.45
CA ASP A 371 12.85 10.22 27.68
C ASP A 371 12.32 10.87 26.39
N LYS A 372 11.16 10.45 25.87
CA LYS A 372 10.63 10.85 24.56
C LYS A 372 10.46 12.36 24.45
N PHE A 373 9.80 13.03 25.40
CA PHE A 373 9.61 14.48 25.34
C PHE A 373 10.92 15.24 25.17
N SER A 374 11.93 14.92 26.00
CA SER A 374 13.22 15.59 25.96
C SER A 374 13.96 15.39 24.63
N LEU A 375 13.85 14.19 24.05
CA LEU A 375 14.51 13.84 22.80
C LEU A 375 13.77 14.43 21.59
N VAL A 376 12.44 14.41 21.57
CA VAL A 376 11.64 15.04 20.51
C VAL A 376 11.85 16.55 20.52
N LYS A 377 11.90 17.17 21.71
CA LYS A 377 12.25 18.58 21.86
C LYS A 377 13.64 18.87 21.25
N LEU A 378 14.64 18.06 21.58
CA LEU A 378 15.99 18.21 21.03
C LEU A 378 16.01 18.12 19.50
N CYS A 379 15.17 17.26 18.90
CA CYS A 379 15.03 17.17 17.45
C CYS A 379 14.36 18.40 16.83
N LEU A 380 13.34 18.99 17.48
CA LEU A 380 12.69 20.23 17.03
C LEU A 380 13.62 21.46 17.16
N GLU A 381 14.57 21.41 18.09
CA GLU A 381 15.61 22.43 18.28
C GLU A 381 16.86 22.20 17.41
N ASN A 382 16.93 21.08 16.69
CA ASN A 382 18.08 20.72 15.86
C ASN A 382 18.27 21.74 14.72
N PRO A 383 19.51 22.12 14.35
CA PRO A 383 19.75 23.09 13.27
C PRO A 383 19.30 22.61 11.88
N SER A 384 19.15 21.30 11.66
CA SER A 384 18.69 20.75 10.39
C SER A 384 17.17 20.72 10.31
N ILE A 385 16.63 21.43 9.31
CA ILE A 385 15.20 21.40 8.98
C ILE A 385 14.70 19.98 8.71
N GLU A 386 15.51 19.10 8.12
CA GLU A 386 15.11 17.73 7.82
C GLU A 386 14.89 16.90 9.09
N VAL A 387 15.69 17.13 10.14
CA VAL A 387 15.52 16.50 11.45
C VAL A 387 14.27 17.04 12.14
N GLN A 388 14.09 18.37 12.13
CA GLN A 388 12.90 19.01 12.68
C GLN A 388 11.61 18.47 12.06
N LYS A 389 11.55 18.38 10.72
CA LYS A 389 10.40 17.83 9.98
C LYS A 389 10.10 16.37 10.37
N ARG A 390 11.13 15.56 10.62
CA ARG A 390 10.92 14.18 11.12
C ARG A 390 10.42 14.17 12.57
N ALA A 391 10.88 15.09 13.41
CA ALA A 391 10.48 15.21 14.81
C ALA A 391 8.98 15.49 14.98
N VAL A 392 8.37 16.24 14.06
CA VAL A 392 6.92 16.51 14.06
C VAL A 392 6.09 15.22 14.14
N LYS A 393 6.54 14.16 13.46
CA LYS A 393 5.86 12.86 13.47
C LYS A 393 5.97 12.13 14.80
N LEU A 394 6.93 12.51 15.65
CA LEU A 394 7.15 11.90 16.96
C LEU A 394 6.29 12.52 18.06
N ILE A 395 5.78 13.74 17.85
CA ILE A 395 4.96 14.46 18.84
C ILE A 395 3.74 13.64 19.25
N VAL A 396 3.13 12.90 18.32
CA VAL A 396 1.94 12.08 18.60
C VAL A 396 2.20 10.90 19.52
N TYR A 397 3.47 10.48 19.64
CA TYR A 397 3.89 9.33 20.46
C TYR A 397 4.38 9.73 21.86
N VAL A 398 4.28 11.01 22.21
CA VAL A 398 4.42 11.49 23.59
C VAL A 398 3.06 11.39 24.25
N GLU A 399 2.97 10.56 25.29
CA GLU A 399 1.71 10.19 25.93
C GLU A 399 1.22 11.25 26.91
N ILE A 400 2.14 12.01 27.52
CA ILE A 400 1.80 13.05 28.51
C ILE A 400 1.20 14.27 27.79
N PRO A 401 -0.09 14.61 27.99
CA PRO A 401 -0.78 15.66 27.23
C PRO A 401 -0.13 17.05 27.34
N GLU A 402 0.36 17.42 28.52
CA GLU A 402 1.01 18.71 28.76
C GLU A 402 2.35 18.83 28.03
N GLU A 403 3.10 17.73 27.96
CA GLU A 403 4.37 17.66 27.23
C GLU A 403 4.13 17.69 25.73
N LYS A 404 3.15 16.91 25.26
CA LYS A 404 2.69 16.92 23.87
C LYS A 404 2.27 18.33 23.43
N LYS A 405 1.47 19.04 24.24
CA LYS A 405 1.08 20.43 23.99
C LYS A 405 2.28 21.37 23.85
N LYS A 406 3.27 21.29 24.75
CA LYS A 406 4.49 22.09 24.66
C LYS A 406 5.28 21.82 23.36
N LEU A 407 5.31 20.58 22.90
CA LEU A 407 5.96 20.23 21.63
C LEU A 407 5.17 20.76 20.42
N PHE A 408 3.84 20.76 20.48
CA PHE A 408 3.00 21.41 19.47
C PHE A 408 3.26 22.91 19.40
N ASP A 409 3.29 23.61 20.54
CA ASP A 409 3.57 25.04 20.59
C ASP A 409 4.96 25.34 20.01
N LEU A 410 5.98 24.58 20.42
CA LEU A 410 7.35 24.71 19.87
C LEU A 410 7.40 24.44 18.36
N MET A 411 6.68 23.44 17.87
CA MET A 411 6.60 23.14 16.43
C MET A 411 5.99 24.33 15.65
N LEU A 412 4.95 24.96 16.19
CA LEU A 412 4.34 26.15 15.57
C LEU A 412 5.29 27.36 15.60
N GLU A 413 6.03 27.56 16.70
CA GLU A 413 7.06 28.60 16.80
C GLU A 413 8.20 28.41 15.78
N LYS A 414 8.44 27.16 15.35
CA LYS A 414 9.44 26.80 14.33
C LYS A 414 8.88 26.82 12.90
N ASP A 415 7.63 27.25 12.70
CA ASP A 415 6.96 27.29 11.40
C ASP A 415 6.90 25.91 10.72
N LEU A 416 6.71 24.85 11.51
CA LEU A 416 6.64 23.46 11.03
C LEU A 416 5.19 22.96 10.90
N GLY A 417 4.21 23.86 10.96
CA GLY A 417 2.78 23.53 10.93
C GLY A 417 2.36 22.77 9.66
N GLU A 418 2.99 23.04 8.51
CA GLU A 418 2.72 22.33 7.26
C GLU A 418 3.01 20.83 7.34
N GLU A 419 4.05 20.43 8.07
CA GLU A 419 4.41 19.01 8.20
C GLU A 419 3.38 18.22 9.01
N LEU A 420 2.62 18.91 9.88
CA LEU A 420 1.55 18.28 10.66
C LEU A 420 0.35 17.91 9.78
N ILE A 421 0.02 18.79 8.82
CA ILE A 421 -1.17 18.66 7.97
C ILE A 421 -0.87 18.07 6.60
N LYS A 422 0.38 17.70 6.32
CA LYS A 422 0.79 17.16 5.02
C LYS A 422 0.07 15.86 4.70
N HIS A 423 -0.62 15.81 3.55
CA HIS A 423 -1.32 14.60 3.12
C HIS A 423 -0.37 13.42 2.93
N SER A 424 -0.88 12.23 3.20
CA SER A 424 -0.21 10.98 2.89
C SER A 424 -0.30 10.59 1.40
N LEU A 425 -1.09 11.29 0.57
CA LEU A 425 -1.34 10.93 -0.83
C LEU A 425 -0.06 10.78 -1.66
N TYR A 426 0.88 11.71 -1.52
CA TYR A 426 2.16 11.68 -2.24
C TYR A 426 3.29 11.03 -1.45
N ARG A 427 2.97 10.36 -0.33
CA ARG A 427 3.96 9.68 0.50
C ARG A 427 4.45 8.44 -0.25
N ASN A 428 5.76 8.33 -0.44
CA ASN A 428 6.42 7.20 -1.11
C ASN A 428 6.21 7.11 -2.63
N ASN A 429 5.87 8.22 -3.31
CA ASN A 429 5.89 8.26 -4.78
C ASN A 429 7.15 8.98 -5.32
N ASN A 430 7.49 8.71 -6.57
CA ASN A 430 8.66 9.30 -7.24
C ASN A 430 8.27 10.54 -8.07
N ILE A 431 7.12 11.14 -7.77
CA ILE A 431 6.60 12.27 -8.54
C ILE A 431 7.29 13.54 -8.09
N ASP A 432 7.95 14.22 -9.00
CA ASP A 432 8.58 15.52 -8.73
C ASP A 432 7.67 16.70 -9.11
N ASN A 433 8.08 17.89 -8.67
CA ASN A 433 7.37 19.15 -8.94
C ASN A 433 7.89 19.84 -10.22
N LYS A 434 8.82 19.22 -10.96
CA LYS A 434 9.55 19.85 -12.08
C LYS A 434 8.97 19.47 -13.43
N SER A 435 8.55 18.21 -13.58
CA SER A 435 8.09 17.66 -14.84
C SER A 435 6.67 17.12 -14.69
N PHE A 436 5.83 17.42 -15.68
CA PHE A 436 4.51 16.82 -15.72
C PHE A 436 4.65 15.30 -15.82
N SER A 437 4.07 14.61 -14.84
CA SER A 437 4.09 13.15 -14.75
C SER A 437 2.78 12.66 -14.16
N ARG A 438 2.49 11.37 -14.37
CA ARG A 438 1.32 10.69 -13.85
C ARG A 438 1.79 9.39 -13.22
N GLN A 439 1.29 9.08 -12.03
CA GLN A 439 1.56 7.81 -11.37
C GLN A 439 0.27 7.28 -10.75
N GLU A 440 -0.02 6.02 -10.99
CA GLU A 440 -1.16 5.35 -10.36
C GLU A 440 -0.93 5.24 -8.84
N PHE A 441 -1.96 5.59 -8.08
CA PHE A 441 -2.03 5.43 -6.64
C PHE A 441 -2.77 4.14 -6.33
N ALA A 442 -2.05 3.18 -5.75
CA ALA A 442 -2.62 1.90 -5.36
C ALA A 442 -3.63 2.09 -4.22
N LYS A 443 -4.91 1.87 -4.51
CA LYS A 443 -5.99 1.77 -3.53
C LYS A 443 -7.03 0.76 -4.01
N THR A 444 -7.87 0.30 -3.09
CA THR A 444 -9.07 -0.49 -3.44
C THR A 444 -10.18 0.43 -3.93
N GLY A 445 -10.98 0.00 -4.90
CA GLY A 445 -12.06 0.81 -5.49
C GLY A 445 -11.61 1.54 -6.76
N SER A 446 -11.93 2.83 -6.89
CA SER A 446 -11.54 3.66 -8.03
C SER A 446 -10.03 3.78 -8.18
N GLN A 447 -9.55 3.80 -9.43
CA GLN A 447 -8.17 4.15 -9.69
C GLN A 447 -7.98 5.65 -9.42
N THR A 448 -6.95 6.02 -8.66
CA THR A 448 -6.53 7.42 -8.51
C THR A 448 -5.17 7.56 -9.16
N THR A 449 -4.98 8.61 -9.95
CA THR A 449 -3.71 8.96 -10.57
C THR A 449 -3.21 10.27 -9.95
N LEU A 450 -2.01 10.23 -9.38
CA LEU A 450 -1.32 11.39 -8.85
C LEU A 450 -0.66 12.16 -10.00
N ILE A 451 -0.63 13.49 -9.89
CA ILE A 451 -0.15 14.38 -10.94
C ILE A 451 1.12 15.10 -10.46
N GLY A 452 2.16 15.08 -11.28
CA GLY A 452 3.42 15.78 -11.04
C GLY A 452 3.52 17.17 -11.67
N GLY A 453 4.70 17.77 -11.55
CA GLY A 453 4.98 19.11 -12.07
C GLY A 453 4.31 20.19 -11.21
N GLU A 454 3.85 21.26 -11.84
CA GLU A 454 3.24 22.42 -11.16
C GLU A 454 1.89 22.13 -10.49
N LEU A 455 1.28 20.98 -10.82
CA LEU A 455 0.00 20.50 -10.27
C LEU A 455 0.17 19.55 -9.09
N LYS A 456 1.42 19.17 -8.77
CA LYS A 456 1.69 18.33 -7.61
C LYS A 456 1.22 19.03 -6.34
N ASP A 457 0.62 18.24 -5.44
CA ASP A 457 -0.01 18.68 -4.19
C ASP A 457 -1.19 19.66 -4.38
N LYS A 458 -1.65 19.85 -5.63
CA LYS A 458 -2.81 20.70 -5.98
C LYS A 458 -3.95 19.92 -6.62
N THR A 459 -3.63 18.99 -7.51
CA THR A 459 -4.64 18.25 -8.29
C THR A 459 -4.32 16.76 -8.33
N ILE A 460 -5.36 15.93 -8.30
CA ILE A 460 -5.32 14.49 -8.56
C ILE A 460 -6.35 14.14 -9.63
N LEU A 461 -6.19 12.98 -10.25
CA LEU A 461 -7.12 12.44 -11.22
C LEU A 461 -7.83 11.22 -10.62
N ARG A 462 -9.16 11.25 -10.52
CA ARG A 462 -9.99 10.11 -10.16
C ARG A 462 -10.47 9.43 -11.43
N HIS A 463 -10.46 8.10 -11.46
CA HIS A 463 -11.08 7.30 -12.51
C HIS A 463 -12.30 6.61 -11.91
N ILE A 464 -13.49 7.11 -12.26
CA ILE A 464 -14.74 6.76 -11.58
C ILE A 464 -15.71 6.13 -12.56
N LYS A 465 -16.53 5.17 -12.10
CA LYS A 465 -17.62 4.63 -12.92
C LYS A 465 -18.61 5.75 -13.32
N PRO A 466 -19.09 5.79 -14.57
CA PRO A 466 -20.05 6.80 -15.03
C PRO A 466 -21.23 7.10 -14.08
N GLU A 467 -21.87 6.08 -13.50
CA GLU A 467 -23.03 6.24 -12.61
C GLU A 467 -22.66 6.94 -11.30
N ALA A 468 -21.49 6.60 -10.77
CA ALA A 468 -20.95 7.17 -9.55
C ALA A 468 -20.55 8.65 -9.76
N PHE A 469 -19.96 8.96 -10.92
CA PHE A 469 -19.67 10.34 -11.29
C PHE A 469 -20.93 11.21 -11.39
N LEU A 470 -22.00 10.72 -12.02
CA LEU A 470 -23.26 11.47 -12.12
C LEU A 470 -23.88 11.78 -10.75
N THR A 471 -23.72 10.85 -9.79
CA THR A 471 -24.15 11.07 -8.41
C THR A 471 -23.30 12.15 -7.74
N TRP A 472 -21.97 12.06 -7.85
CA TRP A 472 -21.04 13.07 -7.32
C TRP A 472 -21.32 14.48 -7.87
N GLN A 473 -21.45 14.59 -9.19
CA GLN A 473 -21.71 15.85 -9.88
C GLN A 473 -22.97 16.52 -9.35
N LYS A 474 -24.09 15.79 -9.28
CA LYS A 474 -25.38 16.35 -8.85
C LYS A 474 -25.34 16.89 -7.42
N ILE A 475 -24.62 16.22 -6.52
CA ILE A 475 -24.50 16.67 -5.12
C ILE A 475 -23.58 17.88 -5.01
N TYR A 476 -22.49 17.91 -5.79
CA TYR A 476 -21.56 19.03 -5.84
C TYR A 476 -22.23 20.29 -6.40
N GLU A 477 -23.12 20.16 -7.39
CA GLU A 477 -23.86 21.29 -7.98
C GLU A 477 -24.98 21.84 -7.09
N ASP A 478 -25.46 21.08 -6.10
CA ASP A 478 -26.57 21.49 -5.21
C ASP A 478 -26.13 22.40 -4.05
N TYR A 479 -25.52 23.54 -4.39
CA TYR A 479 -25.08 24.53 -3.39
C TYR A 479 -26.23 25.06 -2.52
N ALA A 480 -27.47 25.06 -3.04
CA ALA A 480 -28.64 25.56 -2.34
C ALA A 480 -28.96 24.71 -1.12
N SER A 481 -28.96 23.38 -1.29
CA SER A 481 -29.09 22.44 -0.17
C SER A 481 -27.98 22.63 0.86
N TRP A 482 -26.72 22.76 0.44
CA TRP A 482 -25.61 22.99 1.37
C TRP A 482 -25.76 24.29 2.18
N LYS A 483 -26.19 25.37 1.53
CA LYS A 483 -26.44 26.67 2.18
C LYS A 483 -27.61 26.61 3.17
N GLU A 484 -28.68 25.88 2.85
CA GLU A 484 -29.83 25.65 3.74
C GLU A 484 -29.38 25.01 5.07
N PHE A 485 -28.37 24.13 5.02
CA PHE A 485 -27.76 23.49 6.19
C PHE A 485 -26.61 24.31 6.82
N GLY A 486 -26.52 25.60 6.49
CA GLY A 486 -25.59 26.52 7.15
C GLY A 486 -24.12 26.30 6.81
N PHE A 487 -23.81 25.69 5.67
CA PHE A 487 -22.47 25.73 5.11
C PHE A 487 -22.28 27.01 4.28
N ASP A 488 -21.10 27.62 4.41
CA ASP A 488 -20.63 28.71 3.54
C ASP A 488 -19.79 28.20 2.35
N TYR A 489 -19.73 26.86 2.18
CA TYR A 489 -19.03 26.16 1.11
C TYR A 489 -19.76 24.86 0.73
N VAL A 490 -19.35 24.22 -0.36
CA VAL A 490 -19.81 22.87 -0.73
C VAL A 490 -18.87 21.84 -0.10
N PRO A 491 -19.30 21.05 0.92
CA PRO A 491 -18.44 20.16 1.69
C PRO A 491 -18.24 18.78 1.04
N ILE A 492 -18.02 18.80 -0.26
CA ILE A 492 -17.85 17.64 -1.14
C ILE A 492 -16.57 17.83 -1.94
N GLU A 493 -15.85 16.75 -2.22
CA GLU A 493 -14.61 16.75 -2.99
C GLU A 493 -14.73 17.66 -4.22
N PRO A 494 -13.90 18.72 -4.33
CA PRO A 494 -14.05 19.70 -5.40
C PRO A 494 -13.72 19.15 -6.79
N ILE A 495 -14.64 19.35 -7.74
CA ILE A 495 -14.45 18.99 -9.15
C ILE A 495 -13.83 20.18 -9.91
N VAL A 496 -12.66 19.97 -10.52
CA VAL A 496 -11.97 20.97 -11.35
C VAL A 496 -12.37 20.83 -12.82
N SER A 497 -12.37 19.59 -13.34
CA SER A 497 -12.79 19.25 -14.71
C SER A 497 -12.95 17.74 -14.86
N TYR A 498 -13.63 17.28 -15.90
CA TYR A 498 -13.82 15.85 -16.16
C TYR A 498 -13.90 15.51 -17.66
N SER A 499 -13.62 14.25 -17.99
CA SER A 499 -13.77 13.68 -19.34
C SER A 499 -14.00 12.17 -19.31
N LEU A 500 -14.83 11.65 -20.20
CA LEU A 500 -15.01 10.22 -20.41
C LEU A 500 -13.79 9.60 -21.11
N ASN A 501 -13.28 8.54 -20.52
CA ASN A 501 -12.23 7.70 -21.08
C ASN A 501 -12.83 6.44 -21.70
N LEU A 502 -13.11 6.50 -23.01
CA LEU A 502 -13.73 5.40 -23.77
C LEU A 502 -12.93 4.09 -23.72
N LYS A 503 -11.60 4.14 -23.52
CA LYS A 503 -10.77 2.93 -23.46
C LYS A 503 -10.91 2.18 -22.14
N LYS A 504 -11.17 2.91 -21.05
CA LYS A 504 -11.30 2.37 -19.69
C LYS A 504 -12.74 2.29 -19.21
N GLU A 505 -13.70 2.80 -20.00
CA GLU A 505 -15.12 2.90 -19.63
C GLU A 505 -15.34 3.66 -18.30
N GLN A 506 -14.52 4.68 -18.05
CA GLN A 506 -14.49 5.45 -16.80
C GLN A 506 -14.50 6.95 -17.06
N VAL A 507 -14.92 7.74 -16.08
CA VAL A 507 -14.82 9.20 -16.08
C VAL A 507 -13.54 9.62 -15.35
N ASP A 508 -12.67 10.29 -16.08
CA ASP A 508 -11.44 10.92 -15.62
C ASP A 508 -11.80 12.28 -15.00
N VAL A 509 -11.82 12.39 -13.66
CA VAL A 509 -12.19 13.60 -12.93
C VAL A 509 -10.96 14.22 -12.25
N PHE A 510 -10.61 15.44 -12.66
CA PHE A 510 -9.59 16.23 -11.98
C PHE A 510 -10.19 16.85 -10.71
N SER A 511 -9.58 16.55 -9.58
CA SER A 511 -10.02 16.95 -8.24
C SER A 511 -8.91 17.64 -7.47
N VAL A 512 -9.27 18.48 -6.49
CA VAL A 512 -8.33 19.21 -5.64
C VAL A 512 -7.72 18.30 -4.58
N VAL A 513 -6.41 18.46 -4.35
CA VAL A 513 -5.72 17.85 -3.22
C VAL A 513 -6.02 18.63 -1.93
N LEU A 514 -6.59 17.91 -0.96
CA LEU A 514 -6.87 18.42 0.39
C LEU A 514 -5.69 18.13 1.35
N ASP A 515 -5.75 18.62 2.59
CA ASP A 515 -4.60 18.60 3.51
C ASP A 515 -4.39 17.22 4.17
N LEU A 516 -5.31 16.72 4.99
CA LEU A 516 -5.20 15.37 5.58
C LEU A 516 -6.57 14.79 5.92
N ASN A 517 -6.61 13.47 6.17
CA ASN A 517 -7.84 12.81 6.60
C ASN A 517 -8.25 13.31 8.01
N PHE A 518 -9.56 13.45 8.22
CA PHE A 518 -10.17 13.74 9.51
C PHE A 518 -9.65 12.80 10.62
N ASP A 519 -9.62 11.49 10.38
CA ASP A 519 -9.18 10.51 11.38
C ASP A 519 -7.68 10.67 11.72
N ASP A 520 -6.85 10.95 10.71
CA ASP A 520 -5.43 11.26 10.92
C ASP A 520 -5.24 12.50 11.79
N TRP A 521 -6.09 13.52 11.63
CA TRP A 521 -6.07 14.72 12.44
C TRP A 521 -6.48 14.43 13.89
N MET A 522 -7.55 13.67 14.08
CA MET A 522 -8.04 13.28 15.42
C MET A 522 -7.04 12.39 16.17
N TYR A 523 -6.24 11.60 15.45
CA TYR A 523 -5.14 10.85 16.05
C TYR A 523 -3.99 11.77 16.52
N LYS A 524 -3.75 12.87 15.81
CA LYS A 524 -2.65 13.79 16.12
C LYS A 524 -2.97 14.70 17.30
N THR A 525 -4.17 15.26 17.35
CA THR A 525 -4.56 16.32 18.28
C THR A 525 -6.07 16.36 18.51
N GLU A 526 -6.49 16.93 19.64
CA GLU A 526 -7.89 17.19 19.98
C GLU A 526 -8.39 18.56 19.47
N MET A 527 -7.50 19.33 18.82
CA MET A 527 -7.84 20.65 18.30
C MET A 527 -8.97 20.57 17.27
N PHE A 528 -10.02 21.36 17.49
CA PHE A 528 -11.24 21.44 16.67
C PHE A 528 -12.14 20.19 16.67
N TYR A 529 -11.97 19.26 17.62
CA TYR A 529 -12.70 18.00 17.65
C TYR A 529 -14.22 18.19 17.53
N GLU A 530 -14.81 19.03 18.38
CA GLU A 530 -16.26 19.25 18.43
C GLU A 530 -16.79 19.95 17.18
N GLU A 531 -16.08 20.94 16.66
CA GLU A 531 -16.49 21.68 15.47
C GLU A 531 -16.46 20.80 14.22
N LEU A 532 -15.42 19.97 14.06
CA LEU A 532 -15.29 19.08 12.92
C LEU A 532 -16.28 17.92 12.98
N ARG A 533 -16.55 17.37 14.16
CA ARG A 533 -17.61 16.37 14.34
C ARG A 533 -18.97 16.92 13.94
N LYS A 534 -19.29 18.17 14.34
CA LYS A 534 -20.54 18.84 13.93
C LYS A 534 -20.61 19.07 12.43
N GLN A 535 -19.52 19.44 11.77
CA GLN A 535 -19.48 19.54 10.30
C GLN A 535 -19.77 18.18 9.65
N ARG A 536 -19.10 17.11 10.11
CA ARG A 536 -19.27 15.74 9.61
C ARG A 536 -20.71 15.27 9.71
N ASP A 537 -21.30 15.40 10.90
CA ASP A 537 -22.65 14.89 11.16
C ASP A 537 -23.69 15.67 10.32
N ARG A 538 -23.46 16.97 10.09
CA ARG A 538 -24.30 17.79 9.20
C ARG A 538 -24.15 17.42 7.71
N ILE A 539 -22.95 17.04 7.25
CA ILE A 539 -22.75 16.52 5.89
C ILE A 539 -23.59 15.26 5.67
N LYS A 540 -23.58 14.33 6.65
CA LYS A 540 -24.38 13.10 6.61
C LYS A 540 -25.87 13.37 6.53
N GLU A 541 -26.36 14.36 7.28
CA GLU A 541 -27.76 14.76 7.28
C GLU A 541 -28.23 15.24 5.90
N VAL A 542 -27.41 16.05 5.22
CA VAL A 542 -27.69 16.50 3.84
C VAL A 542 -27.76 15.31 2.88
N LEU A 543 -26.79 14.40 2.92
CA LEU A 543 -26.80 13.22 2.05
C LEU A 543 -28.01 12.32 2.28
N TYR A 544 -28.42 12.14 3.54
CA TYR A 544 -29.63 11.41 3.89
C TYR A 544 -30.88 12.09 3.29
N LYS A 545 -31.02 13.42 3.41
CA LYS A 545 -32.12 14.19 2.81
C LYS A 545 -32.13 14.08 1.28
N LEU A 546 -30.95 14.06 0.65
CA LEU A 546 -30.78 13.92 -0.80
C LEU A 546 -30.89 12.46 -1.29
N LYS A 547 -31.07 11.49 -0.39
CA LYS A 547 -31.12 10.05 -0.68
C LYS A 547 -29.88 9.55 -1.43
N VAL A 548 -28.71 10.00 -0.98
CA VAL A 548 -27.43 9.58 -1.54
C VAL A 548 -26.83 8.52 -0.63
N ASN A 549 -26.54 7.36 -1.21
CA ASN A 549 -25.77 6.32 -0.56
C ASN A 549 -24.31 6.40 -1.04
N HIS A 550 -23.42 6.84 -0.13
CA HIS A 550 -21.98 6.90 -0.36
C HIS A 550 -21.25 5.57 -0.06
N ARG A 551 -21.96 4.56 0.48
CA ARG A 551 -21.50 3.23 0.97
C ARG A 551 -20.45 3.22 2.09
N HIS A 552 -19.50 4.16 2.11
CA HIS A 552 -18.37 4.22 3.06
C HIS A 552 -18.17 5.63 3.61
N ILE A 553 -19.19 6.19 4.25
CA ILE A 553 -19.14 7.61 4.65
C ILE A 553 -18.15 7.89 5.79
N ASP A 554 -17.96 6.97 6.73
CA ASP A 554 -17.33 7.28 8.01
C ASP A 554 -15.82 7.59 7.95
N GLY A 555 -15.07 6.98 7.02
CA GLY A 555 -13.62 7.16 6.89
C GLY A 555 -13.18 8.11 5.77
N ASN A 556 -14.13 8.68 5.03
CA ASN A 556 -13.88 9.38 3.77
C ASN A 556 -13.98 10.91 3.92
N PHE A 557 -13.48 11.45 5.03
CA PHE A 557 -13.46 12.90 5.24
C PHE A 557 -12.03 13.43 5.24
N CYS A 558 -11.82 14.55 4.54
CA CYS A 558 -10.55 15.27 4.51
C CYS A 558 -10.72 16.73 4.94
N LEU A 559 -9.67 17.29 5.51
CA LEU A 559 -9.61 18.66 5.99
C LEU A 559 -8.96 19.59 4.96
N ARG A 560 -9.39 20.84 4.97
CA ARG A 560 -8.66 21.96 4.37
C ARG A 560 -8.53 23.10 5.38
N PHE A 561 -7.29 23.42 5.73
CA PHE A 561 -6.97 24.53 6.61
C PHE A 561 -7.04 25.86 5.88
N PHE A 562 -7.48 26.87 6.63
CA PHE A 562 -7.37 28.25 6.21
C PHE A 562 -5.89 28.65 6.12
N ARG A 563 -5.58 29.45 5.10
CA ARG A 563 -4.23 29.99 4.88
C ARG A 563 -4.28 31.52 4.93
N ASN A 564 -3.23 32.11 5.50
CA ASN A 564 -3.01 33.56 5.54
C ASN A 564 -2.51 34.06 4.17
N GLU A 565 -2.33 35.37 4.03
CA GLU A 565 -1.85 35.99 2.78
C GLU A 565 -0.46 35.51 2.36
N ASP A 566 0.38 35.13 3.31
CA ASP A 566 1.70 34.53 3.10
C ASP A 566 1.66 33.01 2.83
N SER A 567 0.46 32.44 2.66
CA SER A 567 0.18 31.01 2.51
C SER A 567 0.43 30.14 3.76
N SER A 568 0.82 30.72 4.90
CA SER A 568 0.96 30.01 6.17
C SER A 568 -0.41 29.55 6.70
N ILE A 569 -0.42 28.48 7.49
CA ILE A 569 -1.66 27.88 8.01
C ILE A 569 -2.20 28.70 9.19
N ASP A 570 -3.49 29.01 9.17
CA ASP A 570 -4.20 29.66 10.27
C ASP A 570 -4.81 28.62 11.21
N PHE A 571 -4.02 28.18 12.20
CA PHE A 571 -4.49 27.29 13.28
C PHE A 571 -5.44 27.96 14.29
N LYS A 572 -5.86 29.21 14.08
CA LYS A 572 -6.91 29.85 14.91
C LYS A 572 -8.31 29.63 14.33
N LYS A 573 -8.41 29.21 13.07
CA LYS A 573 -9.68 28.91 12.40
C LYS A 573 -9.88 27.41 12.28
N THR A 574 -11.08 26.95 12.59
CA THR A 574 -11.50 25.58 12.33
C THR A 574 -11.35 25.26 10.84
N PRO A 575 -10.68 24.17 10.45
CA PRO A 575 -10.58 23.79 9.04
C PRO A 575 -11.94 23.39 8.48
N ARG A 576 -12.06 23.46 7.15
CA ARG A 576 -13.24 22.96 6.41
C ARG A 576 -13.13 21.46 6.21
N LEU A 577 -14.21 20.74 6.45
CA LEU A 577 -14.31 19.30 6.23
C LEU A 577 -14.97 19.01 4.87
N TYR A 578 -14.41 18.08 4.10
CA TYR A 578 -14.94 17.64 2.81
C TYR A 578 -15.11 16.12 2.82
N LEU A 579 -16.26 15.64 2.38
CA LEU A 579 -16.45 14.24 2.04
C LEU A 579 -15.77 13.95 0.70
N ILE A 580 -15.04 12.85 0.60
CA ILE A 580 -14.26 12.43 -0.57
C ILE A 580 -14.64 11.01 -0.99
N ASP A 581 -14.08 10.56 -2.12
CA ASP A 581 -14.16 9.16 -2.59
C ASP A 581 -15.57 8.70 -3.01
N PHE A 582 -16.12 9.37 -4.01
CA PHE A 582 -17.46 9.11 -4.56
C PHE A 582 -17.54 7.92 -5.51
N ASP A 583 -16.58 6.99 -5.48
CA ASP A 583 -16.45 5.96 -6.51
C ASP A 583 -17.55 4.90 -6.54
N ALA A 584 -18.31 4.78 -5.46
CA ALA A 584 -19.47 3.90 -5.33
C ALA A 584 -20.75 4.66 -4.98
N ALA A 585 -20.76 5.99 -5.14
CA ALA A 585 -21.90 6.82 -4.80
C ALA A 585 -23.09 6.54 -5.73
N VAL A 586 -24.27 6.30 -5.15
CA VAL A 586 -25.51 6.10 -5.90
C VAL A 586 -26.67 6.83 -5.24
N PHE A 587 -27.66 7.26 -6.03
CA PHE A 587 -28.96 7.63 -5.48
C PHE A 587 -29.72 6.36 -5.10
N GLU A 588 -30.31 6.34 -3.91
CA GLU A 588 -31.22 5.26 -3.53
C GLU A 588 -32.46 5.31 -4.43
N GLU A 589 -32.76 4.19 -5.09
CA GLU A 589 -34.00 4.06 -5.87
C GLU A 589 -35.21 4.22 -4.96
N LYS A 590 -36.29 4.79 -5.52
CA LYS A 590 -37.55 5.02 -4.80
C LYS A 590 -38.30 3.74 -4.53
#